data_AF-A0AAJ1BBE0-F1
#
_entry.id   AF-A0AAJ1BBE0-F1
#
_cell.length_a   1.000
_cell.length_b   1.000
_cell.length_c   1.000
_cell.angle_alpha   90.00
_cell.angle_beta   90.00
_cell.angle_gamma   90.00
#
_symmetry.space_group_name_H-M   'P 1'
#
loop_
_entity.id
_entity.type
_entity.pdbx_description
1 polymer ?
#
loop_
_entity_poly.entity_id
_entity_poly.type
_entity_poly.pdbx_seq_one_letter_code
_entity_poly.pdbx_strand_id
1 'polypeptide(L)' 'MQKFKLVSPFSPMGDQEEAIKQLVAGIKEGKKEQVLLGGTGTGK' A
#
# COMPACT_ATOMS: atom_id res chain seq x y z
N MET A 1 -2.68 -5.27 21.73
CA MET A 1 -2.69 -4.35 20.57
C MET A 1 -4.06 -4.43 19.90
N GLN A 2 -4.64 -3.28 19.53
CA GLN A 2 -5.85 -3.26 18.71
C GLN A 2 -5.47 -3.37 17.22
N LYS A 3 -6.28 -4.08 16.43
CA LYS A 3 -6.08 -4.17 14.98
C LYS A 3 -6.41 -2.83 14.33
N PHE A 4 -5.59 -2.39 13.38
CA PHE A 4 -5.91 -1.24 12.54
C PHE A 4 -7.16 -1.54 11.70
N LYS A 5 -8.11 -0.59 11.64
CA LYS A 5 -9.33 -0.68 10.83
C LYS A 5 -9.39 0.51 9.89
N LEU A 6 -9.13 0.26 8.61
CA LEU A 6 -9.28 1.28 7.56
C LEU A 6 -10.76 1.54 7.29
N VAL A 7 -11.16 2.82 7.19
CA VAL A 7 -12.50 3.24 6.78
C VAL A 7 -12.34 4.17 5.59
N SER A 8 -12.92 3.80 4.45
CA SER A 8 -12.88 4.57 3.20
C SER A 8 -14.15 4.30 2.41
N PRO A 9 -14.76 5.31 1.75
CA PRO A 9 -15.84 5.08 0.80
C PRO A 9 -15.34 4.52 -0.54
N PHE A 10 -14.02 4.49 -0.77
CA PHE A 10 -13.38 4.00 -1.98
C PHE A 10 -12.60 2.72 -1.72
N SER A 11 -12.69 1.78 -2.66
CA SER A 11 -11.80 0.62 -2.74
C SER A 11 -10.55 0.98 -3.53
N PRO A 12 -9.41 0.28 -3.30
CA PRO A 12 -8.25 0.39 -4.18
C PRO A 12 -8.63 0.14 -5.65
N MET A 13 -8.07 0.92 -6.56
CA MET A 13 -8.32 0.80 -8.00
C MET A 13 -7.04 1.01 -8.80
N GLY A 14 -7.00 0.50 -10.03
CA GLY A 14 -5.82 0.57 -10.90
C GLY A 14 -4.61 -0.08 -10.24
N ASP A 15 -3.45 0.58 -10.32
CA ASP A 15 -2.18 0.06 -9.80
C ASP A 15 -2.09 0.04 -8.26
N GLN A 16 -3.07 0.61 -7.55
CA GLN A 16 -3.07 0.66 -6.09
C GLN A 16 -3.09 -0.73 -5.45
N GLU A 17 -3.86 -1.68 -6.00
CA GLU A 17 -3.90 -3.05 -5.45
C GLU A 17 -2.53 -3.72 -5.48
N GLU A 18 -1.83 -3.59 -6.61
CA GLU A 18 -0.53 -4.20 -6.81
C GLU A 18 0.54 -3.51 -5.96
N ALA A 19 0.53 -2.18 -5.89
CA ALA A 19 1.42 -1.42 -5.02
C ALA A 19 1.26 -1.81 -3.53
N ILE A 20 0.02 -1.98 -3.06
CA ILE A 20 -0.25 -2.44 -1.69
C ILE A 20 0.31 -3.84 -1.48
N LYS A 21 0.06 -4.79 -2.40
CA LYS A 21 0.56 -6.17 -2.31
C LYS A 21 2.09 -6.21 -2.22
N GLN A 22 2.78 -5.46 -3.09
CA GLN A 22 4.24 -5.43 -3.13
C GLN A 22 4.85 -4.86 -1.84
N LEU A 23 4.33 -3.75 -1.34
CA LEU A 23 4.84 -3.14 -0.10
C LEU A 23 4.60 -4.03 1.12
N VAL A 24 3.42 -4.64 1.21
CA VAL A 24 3.09 -5.58 2.28
C VAL A 24 3.99 -6.82 2.22
N ALA A 25 4.25 -7.34 1.02
CA ALA A 25 5.18 -8.47 0.85
C ALA A 25 6.60 -8.08 1.31
N GLY A 26 7.11 -6.93 0.89
CA GLY A 26 8.44 -6.49 1.30
C GLY A 26 8.58 -6.27 2.81
N ILE A 27 7.53 -5.80 3.50
CA ILE A 27 7.52 -5.71 4.97
C ILE A 27 7.62 -7.11 5.58
N LYS A 28 6.84 -8.07 5.08
CA LYS A 28 6.86 -9.47 5.57
C LYS A 28 8.19 -10.17 5.30
N GLU A 29 8.87 -9.81 4.22
CA GLU A 29 10.20 -10.29 3.85
C GLU A 29 11.33 -9.62 4.66
N GLY A 30 11.03 -8.62 5.48
CA GLY A 30 12.02 -7.89 6.28
C GLY A 30 12.85 -6.88 5.47
N LYS A 31 12.36 -6.42 4.31
CA LYS A 31 13.02 -5.35 3.55
C LYS A 31 13.03 -4.07 4.38
N LYS A 32 14.24 -3.59 4.69
CA LYS A 32 14.45 -2.38 5.48
C LYS A 32 13.99 -1.12 4.76
N GLU A 33 14.20 -1.07 3.45
CA GLU A 33 13.93 0.10 2.62
C GLU A 33 13.08 -0.32 1.42
N GLN A 34 12.04 0.44 1.13
CA GLN A 34 11.14 0.25 0.00
C GLN A 34 10.72 1.62 -0.54
N VAL A 35 10.59 1.74 -1.85
CA VAL A 35 10.19 2.98 -2.51
C VAL A 35 8.89 2.75 -3.25
N LEU A 36 7.86 3.51 -2.89
CA LEU A 36 6.61 3.56 -3.62
C LEU A 36 6.69 4.70 -4.65
N LEU A 37 7.02 4.36 -5.89
CA LEU A 37 6.98 5.33 -6.97
C LEU A 37 5.54 5.57 -7.40
N GLY A 38 5.20 6.84 -7.57
CA GLY A 38 4.31 7.11 -8.69
C GLY A 38 3.72 8.50 -8.74
N GLY A 39 2.87 8.65 -9.74
CA GLY A 39 2.48 9.95 -10.26
C GLY A 39 1.59 10.78 -9.36
N THR A 40 1.50 12.05 -9.73
CA THR A 40 0.55 13.02 -9.18
C THR A 40 -0.90 12.55 -9.35
N GLY A 41 -1.75 12.78 -8.36
CA GLY A 41 -3.19 12.47 -8.43
C GLY A 41 -3.56 10.99 -8.30
N THR A 42 -2.60 10.15 -7.92
CA THR A 42 -2.73 8.69 -7.94
C THR A 42 -3.18 8.09 -6.59
N GLY A 43 -3.36 8.95 -5.58
CA GLY A 43 -3.84 8.57 -4.25
C GLY A 43 -2.79 7.89 -3.36
N LYS A 44 -1.50 8.14 -3.62
CA LYS A 44 -0.41 7.89 -2.66
C LYS A 44 -0.36 9.01 -1.62
#